data_AF-A0A924PEP0-F1
#
_entry.id   AF-A0A924PEP0-F1
#
_cell.length_a   1.000
_cell.length_b   1.000
_cell.length_c   1.000
_cell.angle_alpha   90.00
_cell.angle_beta   90.00
_cell.angle_gamma   90.00
#
_symmetry.space_group_name_H-M   'P 1'
#
loop_
_entity.id
_entity.type
_entity.pdbx_description
1 polymer ?
#
loop_
_entity_poly.entity_id
_entity_poly.type
_entity_poly.pdbx_seq_one_letter_code
_entity_poly.pdbx_strand_id
1 'polypeptide(L)'
;MIDFLILSQNLHDRLKRKALMGSVLLSVLFSFMSGPAEAAAAPSRPTTPDNRPVTQDQLKALIKHYKTTLQRLEKVEKQAKSGGSTSSGAEEAVDLGATNVAATPTDPAKFHGGSATGSHPDFKVYFDLDLISRPGYSNFTFDNYHSYLLFEFVPSPTVQFTFDVRETPRYYELDLQATPRLQVRLGKIWIPFDDMAPHNIFGGRVNVSRLSPGTGPVFLPDLWTDLGVGLKYKWFDTPKFALDTHLYVVNGFRDGGKDPTGATTPYPSFSDLPTSADNNRAKAIGGRVAAKVGSRLGLGFSYYSNRWNSQDNPLSQTMSILGFDTQLRLGRGTEFRFGLAKMSVNTVSGPFTRGGYYGEVGQKLGAEQKWKVLGRLGQVQVDDRVLDPNDVRIIGATVLYKPNLIEYSIEHSKDLEMRSAKKGYSYTAARVIIAF
;
A
#
# COMPACT_ATOMS: atom_id res chain seq x y z
N MET A 1 -28.09 -43.65 -1.93
CA MET A 1 -27.04 -43.79 -2.97
C MET A 1 -27.36 -42.96 -4.22
N ILE A 2 -28.61 -42.95 -4.68
CA ILE A 2 -29.08 -42.10 -5.80
C ILE A 2 -28.96 -40.61 -5.48
N ASP A 3 -29.31 -40.18 -4.25
CA ASP A 3 -29.22 -38.77 -3.85
C ASP A 3 -27.77 -38.24 -3.77
N PHE A 4 -26.81 -39.12 -3.47
CA PHE A 4 -25.39 -38.75 -3.44
C PHE A 4 -24.82 -38.53 -4.85
N LEU A 5 -25.27 -39.32 -5.82
CA LEU A 5 -24.93 -39.15 -7.23
C LEU A 5 -25.51 -37.85 -7.81
N ILE A 6 -26.75 -37.51 -7.45
CA ILE A 6 -27.40 -36.25 -7.86
C ILE A 6 -26.70 -35.04 -7.23
N LEU A 7 -26.26 -35.13 -5.96
CA LEU A 7 -25.50 -34.06 -5.31
C LEU A 7 -24.12 -33.86 -5.95
N SER A 8 -23.44 -34.95 -6.31
CA SER A 8 -22.10 -34.90 -6.92
C SER A 8 -22.14 -34.32 -8.35
N GLN A 9 -23.15 -34.68 -9.15
CA GLN A 9 -23.33 -34.10 -10.50
C GLN A 9 -23.68 -32.62 -10.44
N ASN A 10 -24.57 -32.22 -9.53
CA ASN A 10 -24.91 -30.80 -9.34
C ASN A 10 -23.72 -29.95 -8.86
N LEU A 11 -22.85 -30.53 -8.03
CA LEU A 11 -21.62 -29.87 -7.58
C LEU A 11 -20.61 -29.74 -8.73
N HIS A 12 -20.44 -30.80 -9.52
CA HIS A 12 -19.56 -30.80 -10.69
C HIS A 12 -19.99 -29.77 -11.75
N ASP A 13 -21.29 -29.65 -12.02
CA ASP A 13 -21.82 -28.69 -12.98
C ASP A 13 -21.76 -27.23 -12.47
N ARG A 14 -21.93 -27.01 -11.16
CA ARG A 14 -21.72 -25.69 -10.55
C ARG A 14 -20.26 -25.26 -10.60
N LEU A 15 -19.32 -26.19 -10.42
CA LEU A 15 -17.88 -25.93 -10.54
C LEU A 15 -17.47 -25.66 -12.00
N LYS A 16 -18.04 -26.38 -12.97
CA LYS A 16 -17.83 -26.10 -14.40
C LYS A 16 -18.36 -24.73 -14.81
N ARG A 17 -19.54 -24.30 -14.34
CA ARG A 17 -20.08 -22.95 -14.64
C ARG A 17 -19.24 -21.83 -14.03
N LYS A 18 -18.71 -22.01 -12.81
CA LYS A 18 -17.80 -21.04 -12.18
C LYS A 18 -16.44 -20.98 -12.89
N ALA A 19 -15.91 -22.12 -13.33
CA ALA A 19 -14.69 -22.18 -14.15
C ALA A 19 -14.88 -21.53 -15.52
N LEU A 20 -16.08 -21.67 -16.13
CA LEU A 20 -16.43 -21.04 -17.40
C LEU A 20 -16.55 -19.51 -17.27
N MET A 21 -17.18 -19.00 -16.19
CA MET A 21 -17.19 -17.55 -15.92
C MET A 21 -15.80 -16.99 -15.63
N GLY A 22 -14.95 -17.75 -14.92
CA GLY A 22 -13.54 -17.38 -14.73
C GLY A 22 -12.76 -17.32 -16.05
N SER A 23 -12.99 -18.28 -16.95
CA SER A 23 -12.41 -18.33 -18.30
C SER A 23 -12.84 -17.14 -19.18
N VAL A 24 -14.11 -16.74 -19.14
CA VAL A 24 -14.64 -15.59 -19.89
C VAL A 24 -14.08 -14.26 -19.36
N LEU A 25 -13.94 -14.12 -18.05
CA LEU A 25 -13.31 -12.92 -17.45
C LEU A 25 -11.82 -12.84 -17.80
N LEU A 26 -11.13 -13.98 -17.79
CA LEU A 26 -9.70 -14.09 -18.14
C LEU A 26 -9.44 -13.82 -19.63
N SER A 27 -10.34 -14.22 -20.51
CA SER A 27 -10.24 -13.95 -21.95
C SER A 27 -10.56 -12.49 -22.30
N VAL A 28 -11.51 -11.84 -21.61
CA VAL A 28 -11.74 -10.39 -21.71
C VAL A 28 -10.51 -9.60 -21.23
N LEU A 29 -9.89 -10.02 -20.11
CA LEU A 29 -8.62 -9.45 -19.62
C LEU A 29 -7.46 -9.65 -20.60
N PHE A 30 -7.34 -10.83 -21.22
CA PHE A 30 -6.33 -11.08 -22.26
C PHE A 30 -6.56 -10.21 -23.50
N SER A 31 -7.81 -10.00 -23.94
CA SER A 31 -8.12 -9.13 -25.08
C SER A 31 -7.79 -7.65 -24.84
N PHE A 32 -7.76 -7.18 -23.58
CA PHE A 32 -7.25 -5.84 -23.25
C PHE A 32 -5.72 -5.76 -23.21
N MET A 33 -5.04 -6.88 -22.97
CA MET A 33 -3.57 -6.95 -22.87
C MET A 33 -2.87 -7.32 -24.19
N SER A 34 -3.60 -7.88 -25.16
CA SER A 34 -3.07 -8.29 -26.47
C SER A 34 -3.60 -7.41 -27.61
N GLY A 35 -3.32 -6.11 -27.54
CA GLY A 35 -3.37 -5.27 -28.75
C GLY A 35 -2.39 -5.81 -29.80
N PRO A 36 -2.70 -5.73 -31.10
CA PRO A 36 -1.81 -6.23 -32.14
C PRO A 36 -0.47 -5.50 -32.08
N ALA A 37 0.62 -6.26 -32.04
CA ALA A 37 1.98 -5.76 -32.18
C ALA A 37 2.16 -5.27 -33.62
N GLU A 38 1.78 -4.02 -33.88
CA GLU A 38 2.22 -3.29 -35.07
C GLU A 38 3.73 -3.06 -34.94
N ALA A 39 4.47 -3.36 -36.00
CA ALA A 39 5.93 -3.26 -36.05
C ALA A 39 6.39 -1.83 -35.72
N ALA A 40 6.78 -1.62 -34.46
CA ALA A 40 7.27 -0.35 -33.98
C ALA A 40 8.65 -0.07 -34.59
N ALA A 41 8.71 1.00 -35.39
CA ALA A 41 9.95 1.66 -35.76
C ALA A 41 10.81 1.96 -34.51
N ALA A 42 12.13 2.01 -34.72
CA ALA A 42 13.15 2.20 -33.69
C ALA A 42 12.74 3.22 -32.60
N PRO A 43 13.00 2.92 -31.31
CA PRO A 43 12.56 3.78 -30.22
C PRO A 43 13.21 5.16 -30.33
N SER A 44 12.35 6.18 -30.43
CA SER A 44 12.77 7.57 -30.23
C SER A 44 13.32 7.73 -28.81
N ARG A 45 14.36 8.56 -28.67
CA ARG A 45 15.09 8.81 -27.42
C ARG A 45 14.13 9.05 -26.25
N PRO A 46 14.46 8.59 -25.03
CA PRO A 46 13.67 8.89 -23.84
C PRO A 46 13.56 10.41 -23.68
N THR A 47 12.33 10.91 -23.74
CA THR A 47 12.03 12.31 -23.44
C THR A 47 12.28 12.52 -21.95
N THR A 48 13.09 13.52 -21.63
CA THR A 48 13.28 14.03 -20.27
C THR A 48 11.91 14.26 -19.60
N PRO A 49 11.74 13.91 -18.31
CA PRO A 49 10.53 14.20 -17.56
C PRO A 49 10.14 15.68 -17.71
N ASP A 50 8.87 15.94 -18.02
CA ASP A 50 8.34 17.29 -18.13
C ASP A 50 8.23 17.90 -16.73
N ASN A 51 9.28 18.60 -16.31
CA ASN A 51 9.35 19.29 -15.02
C ASN A 51 8.66 20.66 -15.05
N ARG A 52 7.86 20.98 -16.06
CA ARG A 52 7.12 22.25 -16.08
C ARG A 52 6.03 22.24 -15.02
N PRO A 53 5.86 23.34 -14.26
CA PRO A 53 4.79 23.44 -13.27
C PRO A 53 3.43 23.30 -13.94
N VAL A 54 2.50 22.60 -13.26
CA VAL A 54 1.12 22.44 -13.73
C VAL A 54 0.51 23.83 -13.94
N THR A 55 0.12 24.13 -15.17
CA THR A 55 -0.45 25.44 -15.48
C THR A 55 -1.84 25.56 -14.86
N GLN A 56 -2.28 26.79 -14.61
CA GLN A 56 -3.63 27.05 -14.10
C GLN A 56 -4.70 26.44 -15.03
N ASP A 57 -4.44 26.37 -16.33
CA ASP A 57 -5.35 25.79 -17.32
C ASP A 57 -5.36 24.26 -17.29
N GLN A 58 -4.21 23.61 -17.04
CA GLN A 58 -4.16 22.17 -16.78
C GLN A 58 -4.93 21.81 -15.51
N LEU A 59 -4.80 22.62 -14.45
CA LEU A 59 -5.58 22.45 -13.21
C LEU A 59 -7.08 22.66 -13.45
N LYS A 60 -7.49 23.69 -14.21
CA LYS A 60 -8.89 23.91 -14.60
C LYS A 60 -9.45 22.75 -15.43
N ALA A 61 -8.65 22.20 -16.35
CA ALA A 61 -9.05 21.05 -17.16
C ALA A 61 -9.28 19.81 -16.30
N LEU A 62 -8.40 19.54 -15.33
CA LEU A 62 -8.54 18.46 -14.37
C LEU A 62 -9.79 18.64 -13.50
N ILE A 63 -10.04 19.85 -12.96
CA ILE A 63 -11.24 20.17 -12.19
C ILE A 63 -12.51 19.97 -13.02
N LYS A 64 -12.50 20.40 -14.29
CA LYS A 64 -13.62 20.21 -15.22
C LYS A 64 -13.90 18.74 -15.49
N HIS A 65 -12.85 17.94 -15.69
CA HIS A 65 -12.97 16.49 -15.88
C HIS A 65 -13.57 15.84 -14.64
N TYR A 66 -13.05 16.16 -13.45
CA TYR A 66 -13.57 15.66 -12.17
C TYR A 66 -15.05 15.99 -11.95
N LYS A 67 -15.46 17.25 -12.17
CA LYS A 67 -16.88 17.67 -12.07
C LYS A 67 -17.79 16.90 -13.02
N THR A 68 -17.30 16.63 -14.22
CA THR A 68 -18.05 15.86 -15.24
C THR A 68 -18.24 14.41 -14.79
N THR A 69 -17.22 13.80 -14.20
CA THR A 69 -17.28 12.44 -13.64
C THR A 69 -18.27 12.37 -12.48
N LEU A 70 -18.23 13.32 -11.53
CA LEU A 70 -19.19 13.38 -10.43
C LEU A 70 -20.65 13.49 -10.92
N GLN A 71 -20.91 14.36 -11.90
CA GLN A 71 -22.25 14.50 -12.48
C GLN A 71 -22.74 13.22 -13.18
N ARG A 72 -21.83 12.44 -13.77
CA ARG A 72 -22.18 11.14 -14.35
C ARG A 72 -22.53 10.12 -13.27
N LEU A 73 -21.78 10.10 -12.17
CA LEU A 73 -22.05 9.21 -11.03
C LEU A 73 -23.39 9.53 -10.37
N GLU A 74 -23.69 10.81 -10.12
CA GLU A 74 -25.00 11.23 -9.58
C GLU A 74 -26.17 10.81 -10.49
N LYS A 75 -25.99 10.86 -11.82
CA LYS A 75 -27.00 10.40 -12.78
C LYS A 75 -27.21 8.89 -12.71
N VAL A 76 -26.13 8.12 -12.60
CA VAL A 76 -26.20 6.66 -12.44
C VAL A 76 -26.90 6.30 -11.13
N GLU A 77 -26.60 7.00 -10.03
CA GLU A 77 -27.26 6.80 -8.74
C GLU A 77 -28.76 7.12 -8.81
N LYS A 78 -29.13 8.24 -9.45
CA LYS A 78 -30.54 8.60 -9.66
C LYS A 78 -31.27 7.57 -10.52
N GLN A 79 -30.64 7.07 -11.58
CA GLN A 79 -31.21 6.02 -12.42
C GLN A 79 -31.40 4.69 -11.68
N ALA A 80 -30.44 4.32 -10.82
CA ALA A 80 -30.55 3.15 -9.95
C ALA A 80 -31.70 3.30 -8.94
N LYS A 81 -31.91 4.51 -8.40
CA LYS A 81 -33.01 4.82 -7.47
C LYS A 81 -34.39 4.91 -8.15
N SER A 82 -34.46 5.35 -9.41
CA SER A 82 -35.71 5.47 -10.15
C SER A 82 -36.19 4.19 -10.84
N GLY A 83 -35.35 3.14 -10.89
CA GLY A 83 -35.68 1.85 -11.50
C GLY A 83 -36.40 0.84 -10.59
N GLY A 84 -36.70 1.21 -9.35
CA GLY A 84 -37.35 0.34 -8.36
C GLY A 84 -38.88 0.43 -8.39
N SER A 85 -39.50 -0.61 -8.94
CA SER A 85 -40.94 -0.92 -8.89
C SER A 85 -41.56 -0.76 -7.50
N THR A 86 -42.76 -0.19 -7.47
CA THR A 86 -43.68 -0.05 -6.33
C THR A 86 -43.94 -1.37 -5.60
N SER A 87 -43.62 -1.43 -4.31
CA SER A 87 -44.35 -2.24 -3.32
C SER A 87 -44.44 -1.48 -2.00
N SER A 88 -45.65 -1.05 -1.68
CA SER A 88 -46.01 -0.37 -0.43
C SER A 88 -45.92 -1.31 0.77
N GLY A 89 -45.31 -0.86 1.86
CA GLY A 89 -45.35 -1.57 3.15
C GLY A 89 -44.77 -0.74 4.30
N ALA A 90 -45.68 -0.15 5.07
CA ALA A 90 -45.60 0.35 6.45
C ALA A 90 -44.24 0.83 7.00
N GLU A 91 -44.16 2.14 7.26
CA GLU A 91 -43.14 2.76 8.12
C GLU A 91 -43.28 2.26 9.56
N GLU A 92 -42.25 1.58 10.05
CA GLU A 92 -41.99 1.41 11.48
C GLU A 92 -40.82 2.34 11.84
N ALA A 93 -41.09 3.32 12.70
CA ALA A 93 -40.12 4.30 13.16
C ALA A 93 -39.03 3.61 13.99
N VAL A 94 -37.82 3.49 13.43
CA VAL A 94 -36.65 2.97 14.12
C VAL A 94 -35.86 4.14 14.74
N ASP A 95 -35.87 4.15 16.06
CA ASP A 95 -35.11 5.00 16.98
C ASP A 95 -33.58 4.87 16.75
N LEU A 96 -32.93 5.94 16.29
CA LEU A 96 -31.48 6.03 16.00
C LEU A 96 -30.66 6.47 17.23
N GLY A 97 -31.05 5.97 18.41
CA GLY A 97 -30.58 6.45 19.69
C GLY A 97 -29.64 5.55 20.49
N ALA A 98 -28.93 4.56 19.93
CA ALA A 98 -27.84 3.89 20.65
C ALA A 98 -27.00 2.97 19.77
N THR A 99 -25.75 3.32 19.48
CA THR A 99 -24.71 2.29 19.28
C THR A 99 -23.31 2.85 19.55
N ASN A 100 -22.80 2.50 20.73
CA ASN A 100 -21.38 2.55 21.05
C ASN A 100 -20.60 1.62 20.10
N VAL A 101 -20.10 2.14 18.99
CA VAL A 101 -19.12 1.42 18.15
C VAL A 101 -17.78 2.12 18.31
N ALA A 102 -16.91 1.48 19.10
CA ALA A 102 -15.50 1.83 19.21
C ALA A 102 -14.85 1.74 17.82
N ALA A 103 -14.60 2.89 17.20
CA ALA A 103 -13.91 3.01 15.92
C ALA A 103 -12.47 2.49 16.04
N THR A 104 -12.26 1.30 15.49
CA THR A 104 -10.94 0.68 15.33
C THR A 104 -10.22 1.40 14.17
N PRO A 105 -8.93 1.78 14.27
CA PRO A 105 -8.19 2.37 13.15
C PRO A 105 -8.18 1.41 11.97
N THR A 106 -8.64 1.92 10.83
CA THR A 106 -8.80 1.24 9.55
C THR A 106 -7.45 1.05 8.87
N ASP A 107 -7.03 -0.21 8.83
CA ASP A 107 -6.19 -0.78 7.79
C ASP A 107 -6.96 -0.68 6.46
N PRO A 108 -6.38 -0.17 5.36
CA PRO A 108 -7.09 -0.06 4.07
C PRO A 108 -7.60 -1.42 3.55
N ALA A 109 -7.12 -2.54 4.12
CA ALA A 109 -7.57 -3.89 3.79
C ALA A 109 -8.59 -4.52 4.78
N LYS A 110 -9.18 -3.77 5.73
CA LYS A 110 -10.16 -4.31 6.69
C LYS A 110 -11.48 -3.55 6.69
N PHE A 111 -12.30 -3.80 5.68
CA PHE A 111 -13.74 -3.57 5.74
C PHE A 111 -14.47 -4.56 4.83
N HIS A 112 -14.82 -5.75 5.34
CA HIS A 112 -16.00 -6.52 4.89
C HIS A 112 -16.41 -7.49 6.00
N GLY A 113 -17.28 -7.01 6.90
CA GLY A 113 -17.98 -7.82 7.90
C GLY A 113 -19.47 -7.45 8.01
N GLY A 114 -20.00 -6.68 7.06
CA GLY A 114 -21.42 -6.43 6.95
C GLY A 114 -22.04 -7.47 6.02
N SER A 115 -22.92 -8.30 6.55
CA SER A 115 -23.80 -9.15 5.75
C SER A 115 -24.78 -8.26 4.99
N ALA A 116 -24.35 -7.70 3.86
CA ALA A 116 -25.25 -7.06 2.91
C ALA A 116 -25.93 -8.18 2.12
N THR A 117 -27.20 -8.42 2.41
CA THR A 117 -28.08 -9.36 1.69
C THR A 117 -28.49 -8.88 0.29
N GLY A 118 -27.80 -7.86 -0.25
CA GLY A 118 -27.87 -7.45 -1.65
C GLY A 118 -26.46 -7.29 -2.21
N SER A 119 -26.09 -8.12 -3.19
CA SER A 119 -24.79 -8.10 -3.86
C SER A 119 -24.71 -6.96 -4.88
N HIS A 120 -24.84 -5.72 -4.42
CA HIS A 120 -24.58 -4.58 -5.28
C HIS A 120 -23.07 -4.36 -5.38
N PRO A 121 -22.55 -4.04 -6.58
CA PRO A 121 -21.16 -3.65 -6.73
C PRO A 121 -20.88 -2.42 -5.85
N ASP A 122 -19.79 -2.48 -5.08
CA ASP A 122 -19.32 -1.38 -4.26
C ASP A 122 -18.12 -0.70 -4.92
N PHE A 123 -18.03 0.61 -4.77
CA PHE A 123 -16.99 1.45 -5.36
C PHE A 123 -16.43 2.37 -4.28
N LYS A 124 -15.11 2.30 -4.10
CA LYS A 124 -14.43 3.20 -3.16
C LYS A 124 -13.33 3.97 -3.85
N VAL A 125 -13.18 5.22 -3.45
CA VAL A 125 -12.13 6.10 -3.98
C VAL A 125 -11.31 6.65 -2.84
N TYR A 126 -10.01 6.37 -2.86
CA TYR A 126 -9.06 6.92 -1.90
C TYR A 126 -8.17 7.93 -2.60
N PHE A 127 -8.26 9.18 -2.16
CA PHE A 127 -7.36 10.24 -2.57
C PHE A 127 -6.43 10.58 -1.42
N ASP A 128 -5.13 10.58 -1.66
CA ASP A 128 -4.11 10.95 -0.70
C ASP A 128 -3.20 12.00 -1.33
N LEU A 129 -3.25 13.22 -0.79
CA LEU A 129 -2.37 14.32 -1.18
C LEU A 129 -1.47 14.66 0.00
N ASP A 130 -0.16 14.60 -0.23
CA ASP A 130 0.84 15.00 0.74
C ASP A 130 1.73 16.09 0.16
N LEU A 131 1.79 17.21 0.89
CA LEU A 131 2.52 18.40 0.52
C LEU A 131 3.64 18.62 1.53
N ILE A 132 4.84 18.94 1.05
CA ILE A 132 6.02 19.12 1.89
C ILE A 132 6.66 20.48 1.72
N SER A 133 7.04 21.10 2.84
CA SER A 133 7.97 22.23 2.86
C SER A 133 9.29 21.82 3.53
N ARG A 134 10.42 22.09 2.86
CA ARG A 134 11.78 21.86 3.38
C ARG A 134 12.58 23.17 3.37
N PRO A 135 12.51 23.97 4.45
CA PRO A 135 13.31 25.18 4.55
C PRO A 135 14.80 24.89 4.34
N GLY A 136 15.45 25.67 3.46
CA GLY A 136 16.85 25.47 3.08
C GLY A 136 17.07 24.54 1.87
N TYR A 137 16.03 23.86 1.38
CA TYR A 137 16.05 23.08 0.14
C TYR A 137 15.07 23.61 -0.91
N SER A 138 13.88 24.06 -0.51
CA SER A 138 12.93 24.77 -1.37
C SER A 138 12.49 26.10 -0.75
N ASN A 139 12.13 27.07 -1.60
CA ASN A 139 11.81 28.45 -1.22
C ASN A 139 10.42 28.54 -0.55
N PHE A 140 10.25 28.25 0.74
CA PHE A 140 8.98 28.42 1.49
C PHE A 140 7.69 28.00 0.74
N THR A 141 7.79 27.07 -0.20
CA THR A 141 6.67 26.50 -0.95
C THR A 141 6.41 25.11 -0.44
N PHE A 142 5.14 24.71 -0.51
CA PHE A 142 4.75 23.34 -0.39
C PHE A 142 4.88 22.67 -1.75
N ASP A 143 5.77 21.70 -1.86
CA ASP A 143 5.95 20.87 -3.04
C ASP A 143 5.06 19.63 -2.92
N ASN A 144 4.53 19.11 -4.04
CA ASN A 144 3.81 17.84 -4.02
C ASN A 144 4.80 16.70 -3.74
N TYR A 145 4.68 16.08 -2.58
CA TYR A 145 5.51 14.95 -2.18
C TYR A 145 5.03 13.65 -2.84
N HIS A 146 3.73 13.37 -2.66
CA HIS A 146 3.02 12.38 -3.44
C HIS A 146 1.54 12.74 -3.56
N SER A 147 0.94 12.25 -4.64
CA SER A 147 -0.49 12.09 -4.76
C SER A 147 -0.81 10.66 -5.16
N TYR A 148 -1.71 10.00 -4.44
CA TYR A 148 -2.30 8.71 -4.82
C TYR A 148 -3.78 8.90 -5.09
N LEU A 149 -4.25 8.26 -6.15
CA LEU A 149 -5.67 8.06 -6.39
C LEU A 149 -5.86 6.55 -6.55
N LEU A 150 -6.38 5.90 -5.52
CA LEU A 150 -6.68 4.48 -5.54
C LEU A 150 -8.18 4.29 -5.78
N PHE A 151 -8.50 3.36 -6.67
CA PHE A 151 -9.86 2.96 -6.97
C PHE A 151 -10.04 1.51 -6.51
N GLU A 152 -11.11 1.26 -5.77
CA GLU A 152 -11.50 -0.08 -5.34
C GLU A 152 -12.87 -0.41 -5.93
N PHE A 153 -12.96 -1.54 -6.61
CA PHE A 153 -14.18 -2.07 -7.19
C PHE A 153 -14.45 -3.46 -6.61
N VAL A 154 -15.56 -3.61 -5.90
CA VAL A 154 -15.98 -4.85 -5.26
C VAL A 154 -17.26 -5.35 -5.94
N PRO A 155 -17.17 -6.05 -7.08
CA PRO A 155 -18.35 -6.55 -7.79
C PRO A 155 -19.11 -7.64 -7.01
N SER A 156 -18.46 -8.29 -6.05
CA SER A 156 -19.06 -9.31 -5.20
C SER A 156 -18.30 -9.46 -3.88
N PRO A 157 -18.88 -10.06 -2.83
CA PRO A 157 -18.17 -10.29 -1.57
C PRO A 157 -16.90 -11.15 -1.68
N THR A 158 -16.70 -11.84 -2.81
CA THR A 158 -15.54 -12.73 -3.03
C THR A 158 -14.54 -12.20 -4.05
N VAL A 159 -14.79 -11.04 -4.66
CA VAL A 159 -13.91 -10.47 -5.69
C VAL A 159 -13.78 -8.98 -5.42
N GLN A 160 -12.54 -8.53 -5.25
CA GLN A 160 -12.17 -7.13 -5.12
C GLN A 160 -11.07 -6.81 -6.12
N PHE A 161 -11.17 -5.68 -6.81
CA PHE A 161 -10.13 -5.17 -7.68
C PHE A 161 -9.71 -3.78 -7.19
N THR A 162 -8.43 -3.57 -6.94
CA THR A 162 -7.90 -2.30 -6.44
C THR A 162 -6.75 -1.83 -7.33
N PHE A 163 -6.71 -0.56 -7.73
CA PHE A 163 -5.64 -0.05 -8.60
C PHE A 163 -5.35 1.43 -8.38
N ASP A 164 -4.11 1.82 -8.69
CA ASP A 164 -3.61 3.20 -8.71
C ASP A 164 -3.90 3.85 -10.07
N VAL A 165 -4.56 5.00 -10.07
CA VAL A 165 -5.01 5.70 -11.27
C VAL A 165 -3.87 6.60 -11.79
N ARG A 166 -3.01 6.03 -12.63
CA ARG A 166 -1.91 6.72 -13.34
C ARG A 166 -1.70 6.11 -14.72
N GLU A 167 -0.99 6.83 -15.58
CA GLU A 167 -0.56 6.33 -16.89
C GLU A 167 0.26 5.03 -16.77
N THR A 168 1.15 4.97 -15.78
CA THR A 168 1.88 3.75 -15.39
C THR A 168 1.51 3.38 -13.95
N PRO A 169 0.48 2.53 -13.72
CA PRO A 169 0.03 2.17 -12.38
C PRO A 169 1.15 1.56 -11.55
N ARG A 170 1.38 2.11 -10.35
CA ARG A 170 2.34 1.53 -9.40
C ARG A 170 1.73 0.36 -8.63
N TYR A 171 0.41 0.20 -8.68
CA TYR A 171 -0.33 -0.83 -7.96
C TYR A 171 -1.58 -1.23 -8.74
N TYR A 172 -1.83 -2.52 -8.82
CA TYR A 172 -3.11 -3.09 -9.24
C TYR A 172 -3.19 -4.53 -8.73
N GLU A 173 -4.27 -4.86 -8.04
CA GLU A 173 -4.42 -6.11 -7.33
C GLU A 173 -5.84 -6.64 -7.52
N LEU A 174 -5.94 -7.90 -7.91
CA LEU A 174 -7.17 -8.68 -7.91
C LEU A 174 -7.14 -9.63 -6.70
N ASP A 175 -8.10 -9.44 -5.82
CA ASP A 175 -8.32 -10.22 -4.62
C ASP A 175 -9.51 -11.17 -4.81
N LEU A 176 -9.24 -12.46 -4.65
CA LEU A 176 -10.20 -13.55 -4.79
C LEU A 176 -10.36 -14.29 -3.46
N GLN A 177 -11.51 -14.14 -2.80
CA GLN A 177 -11.84 -14.87 -1.57
C GLN A 177 -12.28 -16.30 -1.93
N ALA A 178 -11.32 -17.23 -2.00
CA ALA A 178 -11.57 -18.62 -2.35
C ALA A 178 -12.40 -19.37 -1.29
N THR A 179 -12.16 -19.09 -0.01
CA THR A 179 -12.95 -19.57 1.14
C THR A 179 -13.02 -18.48 2.20
N PRO A 180 -13.87 -18.55 3.25
CA PRO A 180 -13.87 -17.52 4.31
C PRO A 180 -12.53 -17.30 5.02
N ARG A 181 -11.58 -18.25 4.90
CA ARG A 181 -10.24 -18.16 5.51
C ARG A 181 -9.12 -17.94 4.52
N LEU A 182 -9.33 -18.18 3.22
CA LEU A 182 -8.29 -18.13 2.20
C LEU A 182 -8.64 -17.10 1.13
N GLN A 183 -7.71 -16.17 0.91
CA GLN A 183 -7.74 -15.17 -0.14
C GLN A 183 -6.51 -15.34 -1.04
N VAL A 184 -6.71 -15.28 -2.36
CA VAL A 184 -5.66 -15.29 -3.38
C VAL A 184 -5.57 -13.89 -3.97
N ARG A 185 -4.36 -13.38 -4.15
CA ARG A 185 -4.10 -12.03 -4.66
C ARG A 185 -3.22 -12.10 -5.91
N LEU A 186 -3.59 -11.38 -6.96
CA LEU A 186 -2.94 -11.46 -8.27
C LEU A 186 -2.68 -10.04 -8.81
N GLY A 187 -1.58 -9.85 -9.54
CA GLY A 187 -1.26 -8.58 -10.21
C GLY A 187 0.03 -7.96 -9.65
N LYS A 188 0.08 -6.63 -9.60
CA LYS A 188 1.13 -5.87 -8.91
C LYS A 188 0.73 -5.70 -7.45
N ILE A 189 0.93 -6.77 -6.70
CA ILE A 189 0.40 -6.96 -5.37
C ILE A 189 1.17 -6.13 -4.33
N TRP A 190 0.50 -5.69 -3.27
CA TRP A 190 1.15 -4.99 -2.15
C TRP A 190 1.96 -5.95 -1.27
N ILE A 191 3.25 -5.71 -1.05
CA ILE A 191 4.07 -6.58 -0.21
C ILE A 191 3.71 -6.37 1.27
N PRO A 192 3.13 -7.37 1.97
CA PRO A 192 2.71 -7.22 3.36
C PRO A 192 3.92 -7.29 4.29
N PHE A 193 4.64 -6.17 4.38
CA PHE A 193 5.80 -5.97 5.23
C PHE A 193 5.46 -4.85 6.23
N ASP A 194 5.57 -5.11 7.54
CA ASP A 194 5.12 -4.21 8.63
C ASP A 194 3.57 -4.12 8.77
N ASP A 195 3.06 -3.31 9.72
CA ASP A 195 1.66 -3.13 10.13
C ASP A 195 0.70 -2.59 9.04
N MET A 196 1.15 -2.57 7.78
CA MET A 196 0.44 -2.14 6.58
C MET A 196 -0.06 -0.69 6.61
N ALA A 197 0.45 0.16 7.52
CA ALA A 197 0.34 1.60 7.31
C ALA A 197 1.09 1.96 6.00
N PRO A 198 0.52 2.76 5.09
CA PRO A 198 1.06 3.01 3.73
C PRO A 198 2.38 3.80 3.68
N HIS A 199 3.17 3.78 4.75
CA HIS A 199 4.49 4.35 4.83
C HIS A 199 5.33 3.31 5.55
N ASN A 200 6.21 2.63 4.81
CA ASN A 200 7.16 1.67 5.36
C ASN A 200 7.74 2.22 6.67
N ILE A 201 8.02 1.34 7.64
CA ILE A 201 8.87 1.36 8.86
C ILE A 201 9.60 2.68 9.21
N PHE A 202 9.91 3.56 8.26
CA PHE A 202 10.57 4.83 8.41
C PHE A 202 9.74 5.99 7.84
N GLY A 203 9.23 6.80 8.77
CA GLY A 203 8.76 8.16 8.48
C GLY A 203 7.25 8.30 8.50
N GLY A 204 6.71 8.55 9.70
CA GLY A 204 5.32 8.93 9.95
C GLY A 204 4.31 8.57 8.84
N ARG A 205 3.63 9.60 8.37
CA ARG A 205 2.79 9.54 7.18
C ARG A 205 3.56 9.86 5.89
N VAL A 206 4.87 10.00 5.99
CA VAL A 206 5.76 10.58 4.98
C VAL A 206 7.04 9.75 4.95
N ASN A 207 7.19 8.86 3.97
CA ASN A 207 8.39 8.01 3.87
C ASN A 207 9.69 8.85 3.85
N VAL A 208 10.36 8.98 4.99
CA VAL A 208 11.52 9.88 5.16
C VAL A 208 12.71 9.49 4.29
N SER A 209 12.77 8.25 3.80
CA SER A 209 13.81 7.82 2.86
C SER A 209 13.79 8.59 1.53
N ARG A 210 12.63 9.09 1.07
CA ARG A 210 12.55 9.98 -0.12
C ARG A 210 12.81 11.44 0.20
N LEU A 211 12.76 11.82 1.48
CA LEU A 211 13.05 13.18 1.91
C LEU A 211 14.54 13.44 2.06
N SER A 212 15.34 12.38 2.09
CA SER A 212 16.77 12.51 2.09
C SER A 212 17.22 13.35 0.89
N PRO A 213 18.02 14.41 1.12
CA PRO A 213 18.44 15.34 0.08
C PRO A 213 19.42 14.75 -0.94
N GLY A 214 19.77 13.47 -0.84
CA GLY A 214 20.70 12.78 -1.73
C GLY A 214 20.02 12.01 -2.86
N THR A 215 20.73 11.85 -3.98
CA THR A 215 20.43 10.87 -5.06
C THR A 215 20.79 9.43 -4.66
N GLY A 216 20.95 9.16 -3.37
CA GLY A 216 21.41 7.85 -2.89
C GLY A 216 20.26 6.89 -2.62
N PRO A 217 20.58 5.66 -2.22
CA PRO A 217 19.62 4.56 -2.17
C PRO A 217 18.61 4.76 -1.04
N VAL A 218 17.32 4.63 -1.36
CA VAL A 218 16.26 4.53 -0.33
C VAL A 218 16.31 3.18 0.38
N PHE A 219 15.82 3.09 1.61
CA PHE A 219 15.78 1.81 2.33
C PHE A 219 14.81 0.82 1.66
N LEU A 220 13.57 1.25 1.41
CA LEU A 220 12.53 0.52 0.69
C LEU A 220 11.73 1.49 -0.21
N PRO A 221 11.08 1.00 -1.29
CA PRO A 221 10.22 1.81 -2.15
C PRO A 221 9.04 2.39 -1.37
N ASP A 222 8.62 3.64 -1.63
CA ASP A 222 7.49 4.28 -0.93
C ASP A 222 6.20 3.48 -0.92
N LEU A 223 5.88 2.93 -2.07
CA LEU A 223 4.82 1.98 -2.27
C LEU A 223 5.51 0.67 -2.62
N TRP A 224 5.59 -0.29 -1.69
CA TRP A 224 6.24 -1.57 -1.97
C TRP A 224 5.23 -2.55 -2.57
N THR A 225 5.19 -2.58 -3.90
CA THR A 225 4.34 -3.47 -4.69
C THR A 225 5.16 -4.21 -5.73
N ASP A 226 4.71 -5.40 -6.13
CA ASP A 226 5.46 -6.17 -7.11
C ASP A 226 4.57 -7.15 -7.87
N LEU A 227 4.96 -7.49 -9.10
CA LEU A 227 4.22 -8.43 -9.92
C LEU A 227 4.35 -9.84 -9.36
N GLY A 228 3.23 -10.48 -9.07
CA GLY A 228 3.21 -11.86 -8.63
C GLY A 228 1.88 -12.33 -8.06
N VAL A 229 1.98 -13.30 -7.15
CA VAL A 229 0.85 -13.97 -6.52
C VAL A 229 1.03 -13.98 -5.02
N GLY A 230 -0.04 -13.63 -4.31
CA GLY A 230 -0.13 -13.67 -2.86
C GLY A 230 -1.22 -14.62 -2.39
N LEU A 231 -1.02 -15.17 -1.19
CA LEU A 231 -2.00 -15.93 -0.44
C LEU A 231 -2.13 -15.29 0.94
N LYS A 232 -3.35 -15.13 1.42
CA LYS A 232 -3.65 -14.75 2.80
C LYS A 232 -4.52 -15.82 3.43
N TYR A 233 -4.08 -16.34 4.57
CA TYR A 233 -4.79 -17.37 5.32
C TYR A 233 -5.08 -16.90 6.75
N LYS A 234 -6.35 -16.95 7.16
CA LYS A 234 -6.79 -16.69 8.53
C LYS A 234 -6.84 -18.00 9.31
N TRP A 235 -5.87 -18.21 10.20
CA TRP A 235 -5.83 -19.38 11.09
C TRP A 235 -6.89 -19.28 12.18
N PHE A 236 -6.95 -18.11 12.82
CA PHE A 236 -7.91 -17.78 13.87
C PHE A 236 -8.47 -16.39 13.63
N ASP A 237 -9.78 -16.22 13.84
CA ASP A 237 -10.45 -14.93 13.71
C ASP A 237 -11.53 -14.85 14.79
N THR A 238 -11.11 -14.51 16.02
CA THR A 238 -11.99 -14.35 17.17
C THR A 238 -11.79 -12.97 17.81
N PRO A 239 -12.76 -12.44 18.57
CA PRO A 239 -12.60 -11.17 19.26
C PRO A 239 -11.42 -11.12 20.25
N LYS A 240 -11.00 -12.28 20.79
CA LYS A 240 -9.91 -12.39 21.77
C LYS A 240 -8.56 -12.68 21.12
N PHE A 241 -8.57 -13.32 19.96
CA PHE A 241 -7.35 -13.73 19.27
C PHE A 241 -7.61 -13.87 17.77
N ALA A 242 -6.79 -13.20 16.98
CA ALA A 242 -6.73 -13.39 15.53
C ALA A 242 -5.28 -13.69 15.13
N LEU A 243 -5.11 -14.59 14.17
CA LEU A 243 -3.82 -14.95 13.59
C LEU A 243 -4.02 -15.13 12.09
N ASP A 244 -3.27 -14.37 11.31
CA ASP A 244 -3.25 -14.48 9.87
C ASP A 244 -1.82 -14.63 9.34
N THR A 245 -1.70 -15.27 8.19
CA THR A 245 -0.45 -15.46 7.49
C THR A 245 -0.61 -15.06 6.04
N HIS A 246 0.34 -14.29 5.56
CA HIS A 246 0.51 -13.93 4.18
C HIS A 246 1.72 -14.66 3.62
N LEU A 247 1.60 -15.20 2.42
CA LEU A 247 2.69 -15.78 1.65
C LEU A 247 2.64 -15.19 0.24
N TYR A 248 3.78 -14.94 -0.38
CA TYR A 248 3.80 -14.41 -1.74
C TYR A 248 5.06 -14.81 -2.49
N VAL A 249 4.91 -14.89 -3.81
CA VAL A 249 5.99 -15.04 -4.76
C VAL A 249 5.84 -13.93 -5.78
N VAL A 250 6.88 -13.11 -5.93
CA VAL A 250 6.87 -11.93 -6.79
C VAL A 250 8.17 -11.83 -7.58
N ASN A 251 8.23 -10.95 -8.57
CA ASN A 251 9.43 -10.72 -9.38
C ASN A 251 10.65 -10.37 -8.50
N GLY A 252 10.52 -9.37 -7.65
CA GLY A 252 11.53 -8.95 -6.70
C GLY A 252 12.41 -7.79 -7.20
N PHE A 253 13.29 -7.34 -6.32
CA PHE A 253 14.33 -6.37 -6.66
C PHE A 253 15.24 -6.87 -7.78
N ARG A 254 15.75 -5.92 -8.57
CA ARG A 254 16.69 -6.13 -9.67
C ARG A 254 17.97 -5.32 -9.45
N ASP A 255 18.98 -5.60 -10.26
CA ASP A 255 20.15 -4.73 -10.42
C ASP A 255 19.77 -3.36 -11.03
N GLY A 256 20.65 -2.37 -10.86
CA GLY A 256 20.48 -1.01 -11.38
C GLY A 256 20.41 0.07 -10.30
N GLY A 257 20.65 -0.29 -9.03
CA GLY A 257 20.84 0.67 -7.96
C GLY A 257 22.24 1.31 -7.99
N LYS A 258 22.42 2.35 -7.17
CA LYS A 258 23.71 3.03 -7.01
C LYS A 258 24.36 2.59 -5.71
N ASP A 259 25.55 1.97 -5.79
CA ASP A 259 26.32 1.59 -4.60
C ASP A 259 26.80 2.86 -3.87
N PRO A 260 26.41 3.07 -2.59
CA PRO A 260 26.78 4.25 -1.85
C PRO A 260 28.29 4.35 -1.54
N THR A 261 29.02 3.24 -1.64
CA THR A 261 30.49 3.21 -1.53
C THR A 261 31.19 3.85 -2.73
N GLY A 262 30.45 4.13 -3.81
CA GLY A 262 31.01 4.58 -5.09
C GLY A 262 31.58 3.46 -5.96
N ALA A 263 31.48 2.20 -5.52
CA ALA A 263 31.86 1.05 -6.33
C ALA A 263 31.00 0.95 -7.59
N THR A 264 31.61 0.56 -8.71
CA THR A 264 30.92 0.33 -9.99
C THR A 264 30.35 -1.09 -10.11
N THR A 265 30.25 -1.82 -8.99
CA THR A 265 29.72 -3.18 -8.95
C THR A 265 28.19 -3.17 -9.02
N PRO A 266 27.55 -4.24 -9.53
CA PRO A 266 26.10 -4.41 -9.48
C PRO A 266 25.55 -4.14 -8.07
N TYR A 267 24.40 -3.46 -7.99
CA TYR A 267 23.78 -3.07 -6.73
C TYR A 267 22.25 -3.10 -6.87
N PRO A 268 21.48 -3.54 -5.85
CA PRO A 268 20.04 -3.63 -6.00
C PRO A 268 19.39 -2.25 -6.12
N SER A 269 18.43 -2.12 -7.03
CA SER A 269 17.58 -0.92 -7.11
C SER A 269 16.50 -0.98 -6.05
N PHE A 270 16.67 -0.20 -4.98
CA PHE A 270 15.70 -0.11 -3.88
C PHE A 270 14.64 0.98 -4.06
N SER A 271 14.83 1.89 -5.02
CA SER A 271 13.89 2.98 -5.32
C SER A 271 12.89 2.62 -6.40
N ASP A 272 13.29 1.79 -7.36
CA ASP A 272 12.52 1.57 -8.58
C ASP A 272 11.91 0.18 -8.56
N LEU A 273 10.59 0.14 -8.54
CA LEU A 273 9.86 -1.08 -8.81
C LEU A 273 9.81 -1.33 -10.31
N PRO A 274 10.00 -2.58 -10.77
CA PRO A 274 9.96 -2.88 -12.19
C PRO A 274 8.62 -2.46 -12.82
N THR A 275 8.74 -1.86 -14.00
CA THR A 275 7.64 -1.67 -14.96
C THR A 275 7.60 -2.78 -16.01
N SER A 276 8.64 -3.64 -16.08
CA SER A 276 8.68 -4.80 -16.98
C SER A 276 7.99 -6.03 -16.37
N ALA A 277 7.36 -6.84 -17.22
CA ALA A 277 6.62 -8.04 -16.82
C ALA A 277 7.52 -9.13 -16.21
N ASP A 278 8.78 -9.18 -16.62
CA ASP A 278 9.82 -10.04 -16.04
C ASP A 278 11.11 -9.23 -15.95
N ASN A 279 11.77 -9.22 -14.79
CA ASN A 279 12.99 -8.48 -14.55
C ASN A 279 14.14 -9.37 -14.03
N ASN A 280 13.88 -10.65 -13.74
CA ASN A 280 14.86 -11.61 -13.22
C ASN A 280 14.38 -13.08 -13.34
N ARG A 281 15.30 -14.04 -13.47
CA ARG A 281 14.95 -15.49 -13.43
C ARG A 281 14.53 -15.95 -12.04
N ALA A 282 15.06 -15.31 -11.00
CA ALA A 282 14.81 -15.69 -9.62
C ALA A 282 13.70 -14.83 -9.04
N LYS A 283 12.65 -15.47 -8.55
CA LYS A 283 11.53 -14.78 -7.90
C LYS A 283 11.84 -14.54 -6.44
N ALA A 284 11.41 -13.39 -5.95
CA ALA A 284 11.38 -13.13 -4.54
C ALA A 284 10.25 -13.93 -3.89
N ILE A 285 10.54 -14.45 -2.72
CA ILE A 285 9.58 -15.13 -1.86
C ILE A 285 9.51 -14.40 -0.54
N GLY A 286 8.33 -14.37 0.06
CA GLY A 286 8.20 -13.80 1.39
C GLY A 286 6.89 -14.16 2.03
N GLY A 287 6.76 -13.68 3.25
CA GLY A 287 5.55 -13.87 4.02
C GLY A 287 5.54 -13.02 5.27
N ARG A 288 4.35 -12.97 5.87
CA ARG A 288 4.11 -12.27 7.12
C ARG A 288 3.20 -13.12 7.99
N VAL A 289 3.50 -13.19 9.28
CA VAL A 289 2.60 -13.73 10.29
C VAL A 289 2.20 -12.57 11.19
N ALA A 290 0.91 -12.35 11.34
CA ALA A 290 0.37 -11.29 12.17
C ALA A 290 -0.60 -11.87 13.21
N ALA A 291 -0.37 -11.56 14.48
CA ALA A 291 -1.20 -11.96 15.59
C ALA A 291 -1.81 -10.73 16.26
N LYS A 292 -3.07 -10.83 16.66
CA LYS A 292 -3.76 -9.81 17.44
C LYS A 292 -4.38 -10.45 18.68
N VAL A 293 -4.00 -9.97 19.86
CA VAL A 293 -4.54 -10.41 21.14
C VAL A 293 -5.53 -9.36 21.66
N GLY A 294 -6.80 -9.72 21.62
CA GLY A 294 -7.93 -8.85 21.91
C GLY A 294 -7.99 -7.66 20.94
N SER A 295 -8.36 -6.50 21.48
CA SER A 295 -8.31 -5.23 20.75
C SER A 295 -7.02 -4.43 20.99
N ARG A 296 -6.12 -4.95 21.82
CA ARG A 296 -5.02 -4.18 22.42
C ARG A 296 -3.68 -4.44 21.79
N LEU A 297 -3.25 -5.69 21.70
CA LEU A 297 -1.90 -6.04 21.28
C LEU A 297 -1.91 -6.61 19.85
N GLY A 298 -1.10 -6.03 18.98
CA GLY A 298 -0.74 -6.55 17.67
C GLY A 298 0.75 -6.90 17.65
N LEU A 299 1.08 -8.02 17.00
CA LEU A 299 2.45 -8.48 16.74
C LEU A 299 2.54 -8.91 15.28
N GLY A 300 3.58 -8.48 14.60
CA GLY A 300 3.86 -8.82 13.22
C GLY A 300 5.30 -9.29 13.04
N PHE A 301 5.48 -10.33 12.24
CA PHE A 301 6.78 -10.77 11.77
C PHE A 301 6.73 -10.95 10.26
N SER A 302 7.69 -10.38 9.54
CA SER A 302 7.79 -10.44 8.09
C SER A 302 9.16 -10.96 7.66
N TYR A 303 9.17 -11.78 6.61
CA TYR A 303 10.37 -12.26 5.96
C TYR A 303 10.25 -12.06 4.45
N TYR A 304 11.34 -11.64 3.82
CA TYR A 304 11.44 -11.49 2.38
C TYR A 304 12.82 -11.98 1.95
N SER A 305 12.91 -12.70 0.84
CA SER A 305 14.16 -13.18 0.27
C SER A 305 14.11 -13.07 -1.25
N ASN A 306 15.22 -12.65 -1.85
CA ASN A 306 15.33 -12.45 -3.28
C ASN A 306 16.75 -12.75 -3.78
N ARG A 307 16.88 -13.18 -5.04
CA ARG A 307 18.15 -13.10 -5.78
C ARG A 307 17.98 -12.02 -6.84
N TRP A 308 18.78 -10.96 -6.74
CA TRP A 308 18.46 -9.69 -7.39
C TRP A 308 19.30 -9.39 -8.64
N ASN A 309 20.28 -10.23 -8.99
CA ASN A 309 21.14 -10.02 -10.15
C ASN A 309 20.67 -10.74 -11.43
N SER A 310 21.26 -10.35 -12.56
CA SER A 310 20.90 -10.79 -13.91
C SER A 310 21.22 -12.28 -14.18
N GLN A 311 20.61 -12.81 -15.25
CA GLN A 311 20.55 -14.24 -15.58
C GLN A 311 21.91 -14.95 -15.71
N ASP A 312 23.01 -14.23 -15.88
CA ASP A 312 24.30 -14.77 -16.32
C ASP A 312 25.43 -14.70 -15.27
N ASN A 313 25.17 -14.15 -14.08
CA ASN A 313 26.18 -14.08 -13.03
C ASN A 313 26.14 -15.34 -12.13
N PRO A 314 27.21 -16.17 -12.10
CA PRO A 314 27.25 -17.37 -11.29
C PRO A 314 27.32 -17.08 -9.77
N LEU A 315 27.69 -15.86 -9.39
CA LEU A 315 27.66 -15.42 -8.00
C LEU A 315 26.22 -15.06 -7.65
N SER A 316 25.56 -15.88 -6.82
CA SER A 316 24.20 -15.60 -6.37
C SER A 316 24.19 -14.36 -5.47
N GLN A 317 23.97 -13.19 -6.04
CA GLN A 317 23.75 -11.98 -5.26
C GLN A 317 22.33 -12.03 -4.72
N THR A 318 22.25 -12.22 -3.40
CA THR A 318 20.99 -12.42 -2.70
C THR A 318 20.72 -11.26 -1.76
N MET A 319 19.48 -11.13 -1.35
CA MET A 319 19.11 -10.30 -0.23
C MET A 319 18.04 -11.01 0.60
N SER A 320 18.05 -10.75 1.89
CA SER A 320 16.99 -11.13 2.80
C SER A 320 16.62 -9.95 3.68
N ILE A 321 15.34 -9.85 4.04
CA ILE A 321 14.79 -8.79 4.87
C ILE A 321 13.95 -9.45 5.96
N LEU A 322 14.22 -9.06 7.19
CA LEU A 322 13.46 -9.44 8.37
C LEU A 322 12.79 -8.19 8.93
N GLY A 323 11.50 -8.30 9.24
CA GLY A 323 10.69 -7.24 9.83
C GLY A 323 10.01 -7.74 11.08
N PHE A 324 9.94 -6.88 12.09
CA PHE A 324 9.16 -7.09 13.31
C PHE A 324 8.41 -5.81 13.64
N ASP A 325 7.15 -5.93 14.01
CA ASP A 325 6.34 -4.81 14.48
C ASP A 325 5.42 -5.20 15.63
N THR A 326 5.11 -4.23 16.46
CA THR A 326 4.16 -4.36 17.55
C THR A 326 3.33 -3.10 17.71
N GLN A 327 2.09 -3.29 18.11
CA GLN A 327 1.13 -2.24 18.38
C GLN A 327 0.46 -2.54 19.71
N LEU A 328 0.49 -1.59 20.65
CA LEU A 328 -0.22 -1.67 21.91
C LEU A 328 -1.23 -0.53 22.02
N ARG A 329 -2.50 -0.86 22.14
CA ARG A 329 -3.59 0.10 22.38
C ARG A 329 -4.05 -0.02 23.82
N LEU A 330 -3.97 1.08 24.54
CA LEU A 330 -4.48 1.18 25.90
C LEU A 330 -5.88 1.80 25.89
N GLY A 331 -6.56 1.73 27.04
CA GLY A 331 -7.81 2.45 27.23
C GLY A 331 -7.62 3.96 26.99
N ARG A 332 -8.71 4.67 26.67
CA ARG A 332 -8.71 6.13 26.42
C ARG A 332 -7.96 6.58 25.15
N GLY A 333 -7.75 5.68 24.19
CA GLY A 333 -7.25 6.05 22.86
C GLY A 333 -5.74 6.30 22.78
N THR A 334 -4.98 5.90 23.80
CA THR A 334 -3.52 5.86 23.76
C THR A 334 -3.05 4.65 22.96
N GLU A 335 -2.01 4.84 22.16
CA GLU A 335 -1.45 3.84 21.27
C GLU A 335 0.07 3.94 21.26
N PHE A 336 0.74 2.81 21.32
CA PHE A 336 2.18 2.68 21.11
C PHE A 336 2.41 1.79 19.90
N ARG A 337 3.37 2.16 19.06
CA ARG A 337 3.84 1.32 17.96
C ARG A 337 5.35 1.27 17.98
N PHE A 338 5.88 0.12 17.58
CA PHE A 338 7.30 -0.05 17.35
C PHE A 338 7.48 -0.96 16.15
N GLY A 339 8.45 -0.66 15.31
CA GLY A 339 8.85 -1.55 14.23
C GLY A 339 10.36 -1.53 14.01
N LEU A 340 10.86 -2.64 13.50
CA LEU A 340 12.27 -2.88 13.20
C LEU A 340 12.33 -3.61 11.86
N ALA A 341 13.28 -3.23 11.01
CA ALA A 341 13.67 -4.05 9.88
C ALA A 341 15.18 -4.12 9.72
N LYS A 342 15.64 -5.30 9.30
CA LYS A 342 17.03 -5.56 8.98
C LYS A 342 17.11 -6.29 7.65
N MET A 343 17.98 -5.82 6.78
CA MET A 343 18.25 -6.36 5.47
C MET A 343 19.71 -6.81 5.40
N SER A 344 19.94 -8.01 4.89
CA SER A 344 21.27 -8.50 4.51
C SER A 344 21.34 -8.52 3.00
N VAL A 345 22.38 -7.94 2.43
CA VAL A 345 22.59 -7.87 0.97
C VAL A 345 23.95 -8.46 0.64
N ASN A 346 23.97 -9.48 -0.20
CA ASN A 346 25.18 -10.11 -0.69
C ASN A 346 25.52 -9.52 -2.06
N THR A 347 26.67 -8.85 -2.16
CA THR A 347 27.21 -8.31 -3.41
C THR A 347 28.50 -9.01 -3.81
N VAL A 348 29.03 -8.68 -4.99
CA VAL A 348 30.36 -9.14 -5.43
C VAL A 348 31.47 -8.62 -4.51
N SER A 349 31.33 -7.42 -3.94
CA SER A 349 32.32 -6.82 -3.05
C SER A 349 32.22 -7.30 -1.60
N GLY A 350 31.23 -8.14 -1.28
CA GLY A 350 31.00 -8.69 0.05
C GLY A 350 29.57 -8.45 0.56
N PRO A 351 29.19 -9.13 1.66
CA PRO A 351 27.93 -8.88 2.33
C PRO A 351 27.94 -7.54 3.05
N PHE A 352 26.78 -6.90 3.11
CA PHE A 352 26.53 -5.71 3.94
C PHE A 352 25.12 -5.75 4.52
N THR A 353 24.85 -4.89 5.50
CA THR A 353 23.53 -4.77 6.10
C THR A 353 22.95 -3.37 5.97
N ARG A 354 21.62 -3.32 5.95
CA ARG A 354 20.80 -2.10 6.00
C ARG A 354 19.74 -2.33 7.06
N GLY A 355 19.24 -1.29 7.68
CA GLY A 355 18.16 -1.48 8.63
C GLY A 355 17.71 -0.22 9.32
N GLY A 356 16.79 -0.39 10.24
CA GLY A 356 16.33 0.70 11.07
C GLY A 356 15.21 0.26 11.99
N TYR A 357 14.84 1.18 12.89
CA TYR A 357 13.68 1.04 13.75
C TYR A 357 12.87 2.34 13.84
N TYR A 358 11.65 2.23 14.32
CA TYR A 358 10.85 3.37 14.76
C TYR A 358 10.09 3.05 16.04
N GLY A 359 9.76 4.11 16.79
CA GLY A 359 8.81 4.08 17.88
C GLY A 359 7.83 5.25 17.72
N GLU A 360 6.56 4.99 17.95
CA GLU A 360 5.49 6.00 17.91
C GLU A 360 4.61 5.89 19.14
N VAL A 361 4.25 7.05 19.69
CA VAL A 361 3.18 7.19 20.68
C VAL A 361 2.08 8.06 20.09
N GLY A 362 0.84 7.66 20.27
CA GLY A 362 -0.33 8.37 19.80
C GLY A 362 -1.38 8.52 20.89
N GLN A 363 -2.06 9.66 20.91
CA GLN A 363 -3.17 9.92 21.82
C GLN A 363 -4.34 10.49 21.05
N LYS A 364 -5.48 9.81 21.10
CA LYS A 364 -6.75 10.36 20.62
C LYS A 364 -7.33 11.35 21.63
N LEU A 365 -7.86 12.47 21.17
CA LEU A 365 -8.36 13.57 22.00
C LEU A 365 -9.82 13.90 21.67
N GLY A 366 -10.52 14.46 22.66
CA GLY A 366 -11.93 14.83 22.58
C GLY A 366 -12.88 13.64 22.81
N ALA A 367 -14.14 13.96 23.15
CA ALA A 367 -15.17 12.96 23.41
C ALA A 367 -15.41 12.04 22.19
N GLU A 368 -15.36 12.61 21.00
CA GLU A 368 -15.57 11.89 19.73
C GLU A 368 -14.27 11.29 19.15
N GLN A 369 -13.13 11.50 19.81
CA GLN A 369 -11.82 10.98 19.37
C GLN A 369 -11.41 11.37 17.93
N LYS A 370 -11.94 12.49 17.42
CA LYS A 370 -11.65 13.01 16.07
C LYS A 370 -10.25 13.58 15.93
N TRP A 371 -9.63 13.99 17.03
CA TRP A 371 -8.26 14.49 17.05
C TRP A 371 -7.30 13.39 17.48
N LYS A 372 -6.11 13.35 16.89
CA LYS A 372 -5.01 12.49 17.34
C LYS A 372 -3.71 13.28 17.31
N VAL A 373 -2.94 13.22 18.39
CA VAL A 373 -1.56 13.72 18.43
C VAL A 373 -0.63 12.53 18.42
N LEU A 374 0.43 12.60 17.63
CA LEU A 374 1.47 11.57 17.51
C LEU A 374 2.83 12.18 17.82
N GLY A 375 3.67 11.44 18.53
CA GLY A 375 5.11 11.66 18.60
C GLY A 375 5.82 10.44 18.04
N ARG A 376 6.79 10.63 17.16
CA ARG A 376 7.54 9.54 16.53
C ARG A 376 9.03 9.82 16.62
N LEU A 377 9.80 8.75 16.80
CA LEU A 377 11.24 8.73 16.61
C LEU A 377 11.62 7.52 15.77
N GLY A 378 12.72 7.59 15.05
CA GLY A 378 13.23 6.45 14.32
C GLY A 378 14.59 6.71 13.71
N GLN A 379 15.22 5.63 13.25
CA GLN A 379 16.52 5.68 12.60
C GLN A 379 16.54 4.73 11.40
N VAL A 380 17.22 5.13 10.34
CA VAL A 380 17.58 4.30 9.20
C VAL A 380 19.08 4.36 8.97
N GLN A 381 19.66 3.21 8.68
CA GLN A 381 20.96 3.05 8.08
C GLN A 381 20.80 2.36 6.73
N VAL A 382 21.20 3.05 5.65
CA VAL A 382 21.00 2.54 4.29
C VAL A 382 22.15 1.65 3.82
N ASP A 383 23.32 1.67 4.46
CA ASP A 383 24.42 0.76 4.17
C ASP A 383 25.39 0.80 5.34
N ASP A 384 25.76 -0.33 5.93
CA ASP A 384 26.68 -0.36 7.09
C ASP A 384 28.15 -0.26 6.70
N ARG A 385 28.49 -0.34 5.41
CA ARG A 385 29.87 -0.18 4.92
C ARG A 385 30.34 1.27 4.94
N VAL A 386 29.41 2.22 4.80
CA VAL A 386 29.71 3.65 4.67
C VAL A 386 28.74 4.50 5.45
N LEU A 387 29.25 5.61 5.99
CA LEU A 387 28.41 6.66 6.55
C LEU A 387 27.70 7.39 5.40
N ASP A 388 26.47 6.99 5.10
CA ASP A 388 25.73 7.51 3.97
C ASP A 388 24.96 8.80 4.34
N PRO A 389 24.90 9.84 3.48
CA PRO A 389 24.07 11.02 3.69
C PRO A 389 22.57 10.75 3.85
N ASN A 390 22.09 9.58 3.43
CA ASN A 390 20.71 9.12 3.57
C ASN A 390 20.45 8.33 4.85
N ASP A 391 21.46 8.09 5.69
CA ASP A 391 21.23 7.63 7.06
C ASP A 391 20.52 8.73 7.83
N VAL A 392 19.32 8.45 8.33
CA VAL A 392 18.47 9.47 9.00
C VAL A 392 18.19 9.06 10.44
N ARG A 393 18.12 10.04 11.35
CA ARG A 393 17.57 9.86 12.69
C ARG A 393 16.53 10.92 12.92
N ILE A 394 15.26 10.54 12.80
CA ILE A 394 14.14 11.49 12.83
C ILE A 394 13.52 11.53 14.22
N ILE A 395 13.16 12.73 14.66
CA ILE A 395 12.14 12.97 15.66
C ILE A 395 11.06 13.87 15.06
N GLY A 396 9.80 13.56 15.32
CA GLY A 396 8.68 14.30 14.75
C GLY A 396 7.42 14.22 15.57
N ALA A 397 6.51 15.15 15.27
CA ALA A 397 5.18 15.19 15.85
C ALA A 397 4.14 15.42 14.74
N THR A 398 2.97 14.81 14.91
CA THR A 398 1.86 14.95 13.97
C THR A 398 0.60 15.30 14.73
N VAL A 399 -0.16 16.26 14.21
CA VAL A 399 -1.55 16.49 14.62
C VAL A 399 -2.46 16.02 13.49
N LEU A 400 -3.46 15.24 13.85
CA LEU A 400 -4.48 14.73 12.93
C LEU A 400 -5.86 15.15 13.38
N TYR A 401 -6.69 15.44 12.39
CA TYR A 401 -8.12 15.66 12.54
C TYR A 401 -8.90 14.83 11.52
N LYS A 402 -9.76 13.94 12.00
CA LYS A 402 -10.62 13.08 11.17
C LYS A 402 -12.08 13.30 11.54
N PRO A 403 -12.74 14.34 10.98
CA PRO A 403 -14.14 14.63 11.28
C PRO A 403 -15.10 13.57 10.75
N ASN A 404 -14.81 12.95 9.59
CA ASN A 404 -15.64 11.96 8.90
C ASN A 404 -14.79 11.16 7.88
N LEU A 405 -15.20 11.17 6.61
CA LEU A 405 -14.53 10.57 5.44
C LEU A 405 -13.24 11.27 5.01
N ILE A 406 -12.98 12.46 5.57
CA ILE A 406 -11.78 13.24 5.32
C ILE A 406 -10.89 13.19 6.56
N GLU A 407 -9.59 13.01 6.33
CA GLU A 407 -8.55 13.12 7.35
C GLU A 407 -7.56 14.20 6.93
N TYR A 408 -7.32 15.14 7.85
CA TYR A 408 -6.30 16.17 7.73
C TYR A 408 -5.18 15.84 8.69
N SER A 409 -3.94 16.06 8.28
CA SER A 409 -2.82 16.02 9.20
C SER A 409 -1.74 17.01 8.85
N ILE A 410 -1.06 17.50 9.89
CA ILE A 410 0.16 18.29 9.77
C ILE A 410 1.23 17.57 10.59
N GLU A 411 2.38 17.31 9.96
CA GLU A 411 3.55 16.73 10.58
C GLU A 411 4.69 17.73 10.56
N HIS A 412 5.45 17.80 11.64
CA HIS A 412 6.75 18.44 11.65
C HIS A 412 7.79 17.46 12.17
N SER A 413 8.89 17.35 11.45
CA SER A 413 9.93 16.37 11.72
C SER A 413 11.31 16.98 11.48
N LYS A 414 12.29 16.52 12.26
CA LYS A 414 13.67 16.96 12.19
C LYS A 414 14.60 15.76 12.14
N ASP A 415 15.54 15.80 11.21
CA ASP A 415 16.70 14.92 11.20
C ASP A 415 17.74 15.43 12.19
N LEU A 416 18.05 14.55 13.15
CA LEU A 416 19.02 14.76 14.22
C LEU A 416 20.42 14.35 13.79
N GLU A 417 20.56 13.59 12.69
CA GLU A 417 21.85 13.15 12.20
C GLU A 417 22.58 14.31 11.51
N MET A 418 23.66 14.78 12.12
CA MET A 418 24.55 15.80 11.55
C MET A 418 25.89 15.18 11.19
N ARG A 419 26.33 15.33 9.94
CA ARG A 419 27.63 14.83 9.46
C ARG A 419 28.33 15.90 8.63
N SER A 420 29.64 15.80 8.46
CA SER A 420 30.41 16.74 7.62
C SER A 420 29.87 16.82 6.18
N ALA A 421 29.39 15.70 5.64
CA ALA A 421 28.77 15.60 4.32
C ALA A 421 27.23 15.75 4.31
N LYS A 422 26.59 15.98 5.47
CA LYS A 422 25.14 16.03 5.61
C LYS A 422 24.71 17.11 6.60
N LYS A 423 24.01 18.13 6.11
CA LYS A 423 23.25 19.04 6.97
C LYS A 423 21.97 18.33 7.40
N GLY A 424 21.73 18.26 8.71
CA GLY A 424 20.42 17.85 9.22
C GLY A 424 19.34 18.77 8.64
N TYR A 425 18.18 18.21 8.33
CA TYR A 425 17.07 18.95 7.73
C TYR A 425 15.82 18.86 8.60
N SER A 426 14.96 19.87 8.47
CA SER A 426 13.62 19.84 9.03
C SER A 426 12.63 19.90 7.88
N TYR A 427 11.49 19.24 8.05
CA TYR A 427 10.38 19.36 7.11
C TYR A 427 9.06 19.51 7.85
N THR A 428 8.13 20.17 7.17
CA THR A 428 6.73 20.21 7.56
C THR A 428 5.93 19.61 6.43
N ALA A 429 5.07 18.64 6.74
CA ALA A 429 4.18 18.01 5.78
C ALA A 429 2.72 18.33 6.13
N ALA A 430 1.92 18.59 5.12
CA ALA A 430 0.48 18.78 5.23
C ALA A 430 -0.19 17.76 4.32
N ARG A 431 -1.03 16.90 4.90
CA ARG A 431 -1.66 15.78 4.19
C ARG A 431 -3.17 15.82 4.32
N VAL A 432 -3.84 15.49 3.21
CA VAL A 432 -5.28 15.29 3.14
C VAL A 432 -5.55 13.91 2.56
N ILE A 433 -6.30 13.09 3.29
CA ILE A 433 -6.81 11.80 2.82
C ILE A 433 -8.33 11.91 2.71
N ILE A 434 -8.89 11.49 1.58
CA ILE A 434 -10.32 11.42 1.37
C ILE A 434 -10.68 10.00 0.94
N ALA A 435 -11.62 9.38 1.65
CA ALA A 435 -12.14 8.06 1.32
C ALA A 435 -13.66 8.16 1.09
N PHE A 436 -14.10 7.91 -0.14
CA PHE A 436 -15.52 7.88 -0.51
C PHE A 436 -16.00 6.46 -0.71
#